data_AF-A0A812T1U4-F1
#
_entry.id   AF-A0A812T1U4-F1
#
_cell.length_a   1.000
_cell.length_b   1.000
_cell.length_c   1.000
_cell.angle_alpha   90.00
_cell.angle_beta   90.00
_cell.angle_gamma   90.00
#
_symmetry.space_group_name_H-M   'P 1'
#
loop_
_entity.id
_entity.type
_entity.pdbx_description
1 polymer ?
#
loop_
_entity_poly.entity_id
_entity_poly.type
_entity_poly.pdbx_seq_one_letter_code
_entity_poly.pdbx_strand_id
1 'polypeptide(L)'
;QKKTGLLSTIPLPGMHKVCSGRHVHLRWGPIKSKQGWSFATSQETAYPPEFCKAVAQDIAIALQKKGFSLTQEPEATQASHAAIAAQKQPRKGRGPVGPSEYATKVAVTIPAAVDPPQEIPTKAPQGLQGVEGIKAKRTAALDYYCARKVALQKDELALKAKMHPDVRGVMQPKNLLLFKEMLRDACVGDDNLFHDFTSGFRITGELEPSGKFPPKCKVAALSVADLRKTAKWAKHLVASSCRRAAKDKAVAKAVWKESLDQVQRGWLRGPFSSSEIDARLGPEWVASKRFGIIQGEKIRAVDDLSEYMINSTVSESEKIVLDGVDEILAVARFFGGATAGGVPEFKIPAPDGSVFRGRLHDDFRKGRSRLLRGRALDLKSAYKQLACHPEDRWASVLAVLDVDRDCVMFFESLALPFGATSSVT
;
A
#
# COMPACT_ATOMS: atom_id res chain seq x y z
N GLN A 1 24.58 13.40 23.37
CA GLN A 1 23.57 12.32 23.48
C GLN A 1 22.51 12.52 22.41
N LYS A 2 22.26 11.52 21.54
CA LYS A 2 21.11 11.56 20.62
C LYS A 2 19.83 11.58 21.46
N LYS A 3 19.02 12.63 21.35
CA LYS A 3 17.68 12.69 21.93
C LYS A 3 16.69 12.31 20.83
N THR A 4 16.07 11.15 20.96
CA THR A 4 14.95 10.74 20.10
C THR A 4 13.68 11.27 20.75
N GLY A 5 13.00 12.21 20.11
CA GLY A 5 11.72 12.76 20.58
C GLY A 5 10.56 12.20 19.75
N LEU A 6 9.46 11.87 20.40
CA LEU A 6 8.18 11.66 19.72
C LEU A 6 7.68 13.02 19.24
N LEU A 7 7.27 13.13 17.97
CA LEU A 7 6.66 14.36 17.47
C LEU A 7 5.30 14.54 18.17
N SER A 8 5.16 15.54 19.04
CA SER A 8 3.94 15.81 19.81
C SER A 8 3.65 17.30 19.82
N THR A 9 2.37 17.67 19.70
CA THR A 9 1.90 19.06 19.81
C THR A 9 1.68 19.50 21.27
N ILE A 10 1.86 18.58 22.22
CA ILE A 10 1.77 18.84 23.66
C ILE A 10 3.04 18.38 24.38
N PRO A 11 3.46 19.05 25.48
CA PRO A 11 4.57 18.61 26.29
C PRO A 11 4.28 17.24 26.94
N LEU A 12 5.21 16.28 26.80
CA LEU A 12 5.12 14.93 27.37
C LEU A 12 6.29 14.67 28.34
N PRO A 13 6.32 15.34 29.53
CA PRO A 13 7.46 15.28 30.44
C PRO A 13 7.72 13.88 31.02
N GLY A 14 6.71 13.02 31.11
CA GLY A 14 6.83 11.62 31.53
C GLY A 14 7.67 10.77 30.57
N MET A 15 7.90 11.26 29.34
CA MET A 15 8.78 10.63 28.35
C MET A 15 10.26 11.02 28.51
N HIS A 16 10.59 12.04 29.31
CA HIS A 16 11.96 12.51 29.49
C HIS A 16 12.80 11.66 30.47
N LYS A 17 12.53 10.35 30.54
CA LYS A 17 13.29 9.45 31.40
C LYS A 17 14.69 9.23 30.84
N VAL A 18 15.69 9.52 31.66
CA VAL A 18 17.09 9.24 31.35
C VAL A 18 17.42 7.83 31.84
N CYS A 19 18.18 7.08 31.04
CA CYS A 19 18.66 5.76 31.45
C CYS A 19 19.47 5.87 32.75
N SER A 20 19.20 4.99 33.71
CA SER A 20 19.92 4.91 34.99
C SER A 20 21.33 4.36 34.88
N GLY A 21 21.75 3.89 33.69
CA GLY A 21 23.05 3.26 33.45
C GLY A 21 23.21 1.86 34.06
N ARG A 22 22.17 1.32 34.72
CA ARG A 22 22.22 0.02 35.42
C ARG A 22 21.96 -1.19 34.52
N HIS A 23 21.87 -1.00 33.21
CA HIS A 23 21.66 -2.08 32.24
C HIS A 23 22.48 -1.81 30.97
N VAL A 24 22.73 -2.87 30.21
CA VAL A 24 23.49 -2.79 28.95
C VAL A 24 22.52 -2.50 27.81
N HIS A 25 22.74 -1.41 27.09
CA HIS A 25 22.04 -1.15 25.84
C HIS A 25 22.56 -2.11 24.76
N LEU A 26 21.65 -2.82 24.10
CA LEU A 26 22.01 -3.64 22.94
C LEU A 26 22.52 -2.75 21.80
N ARG A 27 23.54 -3.23 21.08
CA ARG A 27 24.06 -2.54 19.90
C ARG A 27 23.01 -2.57 18.78
N TRP A 28 22.87 -1.45 18.07
CA TRP A 28 22.06 -1.37 16.87
C TRP A 28 22.66 -2.26 15.77
N GLY A 29 21.85 -3.10 15.13
CA GLY A 29 22.28 -3.99 14.04
C GLY A 29 21.82 -5.44 14.18
N PRO A 30 22.25 -6.32 13.26
CA PRO A 30 21.89 -7.73 13.26
C PRO A 30 22.56 -8.50 14.41
N ILE A 31 21.76 -9.25 15.15
CA ILE A 31 22.16 -10.18 16.20
C ILE A 31 21.89 -11.62 15.75
N LYS A 32 22.86 -12.50 15.98
CA LYS A 32 22.78 -13.92 15.65
C LYS A 32 22.25 -14.68 16.85
N SER A 33 21.09 -15.32 16.71
CA SER A 33 20.48 -16.20 17.72
C SER A 33 20.55 -17.66 17.26
N LYS A 34 20.14 -18.60 18.14
CA LYS A 34 20.00 -20.03 17.79
C LYS A 34 18.97 -20.28 16.67
N GLN A 35 18.10 -19.31 16.38
CA GLN A 35 17.02 -19.38 15.38
C GLN A 35 17.38 -18.63 14.07
N GLY A 36 18.58 -18.05 13.97
CA GLY A 36 19.05 -17.35 12.78
C GLY A 36 19.49 -15.91 13.07
N TRP A 37 19.64 -15.13 12.01
CA TRP A 37 19.92 -13.69 12.13
C TRP A 37 18.63 -12.92 12.35
N SER A 38 18.61 -12.05 13.36
CA SER A 38 17.49 -11.16 13.66
C SER A 38 18.04 -9.75 13.91
N PHE A 39 17.30 -8.70 13.59
CA PHE A 39 17.73 -7.35 13.95
C PHE A 39 17.51 -7.12 15.44
N ALA A 40 18.43 -6.45 16.14
CA ALA A 40 18.33 -6.24 17.59
C ALA A 40 17.02 -5.53 18.00
N THR A 41 16.44 -4.75 17.08
CA THR A 41 15.19 -4.01 17.26
C THR A 41 13.94 -4.77 16.79
N SER A 42 14.06 -6.04 16.41
CA SER A 42 12.92 -6.83 15.90
C SER A 42 11.81 -7.07 16.93
N GLN A 43 12.10 -6.89 18.22
CA GLN A 43 11.10 -6.89 19.31
C GLN A 43 10.58 -5.48 19.66
N GLU A 44 11.17 -4.41 19.10
CA GLU A 44 10.75 -3.02 19.33
C GLU A 44 9.56 -2.59 18.45
N THR A 45 9.00 -3.48 17.64
CA THR A 45 7.79 -3.22 16.83
C THR A 45 6.53 -2.98 17.67
N ALA A 46 6.61 -3.13 19.00
CA ALA A 46 5.56 -2.77 19.95
C ALA A 46 6.09 -1.76 20.97
N TYR A 47 5.34 -0.69 21.21
CA TYR A 47 5.65 0.28 22.26
C TYR A 47 5.58 -0.39 23.65
N PRO A 48 6.60 -0.24 24.52
CA PRO A 48 6.57 -0.84 25.86
C PRO A 48 5.38 -0.36 26.70
N PRO A 49 4.79 -1.20 27.58
CA PRO A 49 3.65 -0.80 28.42
C PRO A 49 3.92 0.45 29.26
N GLU A 50 5.13 0.59 29.81
CA GLU A 50 5.54 1.73 30.62
C GLU A 50 5.61 3.02 29.79
N PHE A 51 6.01 2.90 28.52
CA PHE A 51 6.00 4.00 27.56
C PHE A 51 4.56 4.45 27.30
N CYS A 52 3.66 3.52 26.96
CA CYS A 52 2.26 3.82 26.69
C CYS A 52 1.56 4.47 27.90
N LYS A 53 1.86 3.97 29.11
CA LYS A 53 1.31 4.50 30.36
C LYS A 53 1.76 5.94 30.64
N ALA A 54 3.04 6.25 30.42
CA ALA A 54 3.57 7.60 30.61
C ALA A 54 2.92 8.60 29.64
N VAL A 55 2.79 8.24 28.36
CA VAL A 55 2.14 9.08 27.35
C VAL A 55 0.66 9.32 27.69
N ALA A 56 -0.06 8.28 28.07
CA ALA A 56 -1.47 8.38 28.43
C ALA A 56 -1.70 9.30 29.65
N GLN A 57 -0.82 9.23 30.66
CA GLN A 57 -0.88 10.09 31.85
C GLN A 57 -0.64 11.57 31.51
N ASP A 58 0.37 11.88 30.71
CA ASP A 58 0.67 13.26 30.31
C ASP A 58 -0.46 13.87 29.48
N ILE A 59 -1.06 13.09 28.56
CA ILE A 59 -2.24 13.49 27.79
C ILE A 59 -3.44 13.75 28.72
N ALA A 60 -3.69 12.87 29.68
CA ALA A 60 -4.79 13.02 30.63
C ALA A 60 -4.66 14.32 31.45
N ILE A 61 -3.46 14.61 31.96
CA ILE A 61 -3.18 15.85 32.70
C ILE A 61 -3.37 17.08 31.80
N ALA A 62 -2.89 17.03 30.56
CA ALA A 62 -3.04 18.13 29.61
C ALA A 62 -4.52 18.42 29.28
N LEU A 63 -5.35 17.37 29.17
CA LEU A 63 -6.79 17.48 28.96
C LEU A 63 -7.50 18.05 30.20
N GLN A 64 -7.20 17.57 31.40
CA GLN A 64 -7.77 18.10 32.64
C GLN A 64 -7.47 19.60 32.82
N LYS A 65 -6.23 20.02 32.53
CA LYS A 65 -5.84 21.45 32.57
C LYS A 65 -6.63 22.33 31.60
N LYS A 66 -7.17 21.75 30.53
CA LYS A 66 -8.02 22.45 29.55
C LYS A 66 -9.51 22.35 29.88
N GLY A 67 -9.87 21.92 31.09
CA GLY A 67 -11.26 21.87 31.57
C GLY A 67 -12.04 20.63 31.14
N PHE A 68 -11.36 19.59 30.63
CA PHE A 68 -12.02 18.34 30.27
C PHE A 68 -12.13 17.41 31.47
N SER A 69 -13.31 16.82 31.66
CA SER A 69 -13.53 15.78 32.67
C SER A 69 -13.20 14.41 32.09
N LEU A 70 -12.43 13.62 32.84
CA LEU A 70 -12.02 12.26 32.47
C LEU A 70 -12.70 11.25 33.39
N THR A 71 -13.44 10.29 32.83
CA THR A 71 -14.02 9.15 33.57
C THR A 71 -13.38 7.84 33.11
N GLN A 72 -12.97 6.99 34.06
CA GLN A 72 -12.49 5.64 33.78
C GLN A 72 -13.68 4.72 33.48
N GLU A 73 -13.62 3.96 32.39
CA GLU A 73 -14.53 2.82 32.18
C GLU A 73 -13.99 1.55 32.87
N PRO A 74 -14.84 0.51 33.09
CA PRO A 74 -14.46 -0.70 33.84
C PRO A 74 -13.25 -1.45 33.26
N GLU A 75 -12.53 -2.14 34.14
CA GLU A 75 -11.29 -2.88 33.81
C GLU A 75 -11.50 -4.00 32.78
N ALA A 76 -10.44 -4.26 32.02
CA ALA A 76 -10.42 -5.26 30.96
C ALA A 76 -10.50 -6.70 31.50
N THR A 77 -11.12 -7.60 30.73
CA THR A 77 -11.30 -9.01 31.11
C THR A 77 -9.98 -9.79 31.23
N GLN A 78 -9.95 -10.90 31.97
CA GLN A 78 -8.76 -11.78 32.09
C GLN A 78 -8.22 -12.28 30.73
N ALA A 79 -9.10 -12.47 29.73
CA ALA A 79 -8.72 -12.86 28.37
C ALA A 79 -7.87 -11.78 27.65
N SER A 80 -8.17 -10.50 27.88
CA SER A 80 -7.38 -9.37 27.38
C SER A 80 -5.98 -9.30 28.03
N HIS A 81 -5.87 -9.62 29.33
CA HIS A 81 -4.58 -9.67 30.02
C HIS A 81 -3.66 -10.79 29.48
N ALA A 82 -4.22 -11.97 29.18
CA ALA A 82 -3.46 -13.09 28.63
C ALA A 82 -2.95 -12.83 27.19
N ALA A 83 -3.72 -12.13 26.36
CA ALA A 83 -3.31 -11.76 25.00
C ALA A 83 -2.16 -10.74 24.97
N ILE A 84 -2.17 -9.78 25.90
CA ILE A 84 -1.11 -8.77 26.06
C ILE A 84 0.19 -9.41 26.54
N ALA A 85 0.12 -10.30 27.54
CA ALA A 85 1.30 -10.99 28.08
C ALA A 85 2.01 -11.89 27.04
N ALA A 86 1.27 -12.41 26.05
CA ALA A 86 1.81 -13.26 25.01
C ALA A 86 2.39 -12.49 23.80
N GLN A 87 2.32 -11.14 23.76
CA GLN A 87 2.66 -10.31 22.60
C GLN A 87 2.08 -10.82 21.27
N LYS A 88 0.97 -11.56 21.31
CA LYS A 88 0.31 -12.13 20.13
C LYS A 88 -0.85 -11.22 19.77
N GLN A 89 -0.80 -10.58 18.59
CA GLN A 89 -2.00 -10.00 17.99
C GLN A 89 -2.91 -11.13 17.47
N PRO A 90 -4.15 -11.30 17.97
CA PRO A 90 -5.04 -12.31 17.46
C PRO A 90 -5.61 -11.91 16.09
N ARG A 91 -5.63 -12.85 15.14
CA ARG A 91 -6.35 -12.70 13.86
C ARG A 91 -7.78 -13.24 14.00
N LYS A 92 -8.75 -12.37 13.68
CA LYS A 92 -10.20 -12.56 13.43
C LYS A 92 -10.85 -13.90 13.82
N GLY A 93 -11.77 -13.82 14.77
CA GLY A 93 -13.00 -14.62 14.87
C GLY A 93 -14.17 -13.68 15.24
N ARG A 94 -15.34 -13.89 14.65
CA ARG A 94 -16.53 -13.01 14.68
C ARG A 94 -16.89 -12.53 16.11
N GLY A 95 -16.76 -11.23 16.37
CA GLY A 95 -17.11 -10.52 17.61
C GLY A 95 -16.93 -9.00 17.42
N PRO A 96 -17.53 -8.14 18.26
CA PRO A 96 -17.86 -6.74 17.93
C PRO A 96 -16.63 -5.90 17.56
N VAL A 97 -16.85 -4.98 16.61
CA VAL A 97 -15.80 -4.16 15.98
C VAL A 97 -15.52 -2.93 16.85
N GLY A 98 -14.29 -2.87 17.37
CA GLY A 98 -13.68 -1.79 18.18
C GLY A 98 -12.52 -2.39 18.99
N PRO A 99 -11.41 -1.68 19.26
CA PRO A 99 -10.30 -2.27 19.99
C PRO A 99 -10.73 -2.60 21.43
N SER A 100 -10.99 -3.89 21.70
CA SER A 100 -11.30 -4.41 23.04
C SER A 100 -10.05 -4.70 23.86
N GLU A 101 -8.91 -4.15 23.44
CA GLU A 101 -7.57 -4.62 23.81
C GLU A 101 -6.77 -3.63 24.68
N TYR A 102 -7.41 -2.56 25.17
CA TYR A 102 -6.81 -1.64 26.14
C TYR A 102 -7.25 -1.96 27.56
N ALA A 103 -6.27 -2.08 28.48
CA ALA A 103 -6.51 -2.33 29.91
C ALA A 103 -7.29 -1.21 30.62
N THR A 104 -7.29 0.01 30.06
CA THR A 104 -7.98 1.18 30.63
C THR A 104 -8.48 2.06 29.49
N LYS A 105 -9.74 2.52 29.58
CA LYS A 105 -10.32 3.50 28.66
C LYS A 105 -10.66 4.78 29.42
N VAL A 106 -10.48 5.91 28.74
CA VAL A 106 -10.81 7.23 29.28
C VAL A 106 -11.82 7.89 28.35
N ALA A 107 -13.02 8.15 28.87
CA ALA A 107 -14.02 8.96 28.18
C ALA A 107 -13.81 10.44 28.53
N VAL A 108 -13.96 11.32 27.53
CA VAL A 108 -13.67 12.75 27.63
C VAL A 108 -14.92 13.56 27.25
N THR A 109 -15.38 14.45 28.14
CA THR A 109 -16.58 15.27 27.95
C THR A 109 -16.24 16.76 27.92
N ILE A 110 -16.86 17.53 27.01
CA ILE A 110 -16.57 18.96 26.76
C ILE A 110 -17.59 19.86 27.50
N PRO A 111 -17.16 20.93 28.21
CA PRO A 111 -18.09 21.89 28.82
C PRO A 111 -18.87 22.72 27.79
N ALA A 112 -20.14 23.02 28.08
CA ALA A 112 -21.07 23.70 27.17
C ALA A 112 -20.78 25.20 26.91
N ALA A 113 -19.85 25.81 27.65
CA ALA A 113 -19.66 27.27 27.72
C ALA A 113 -18.47 27.80 26.89
N VAL A 114 -18.28 27.32 25.66
CA VAL A 114 -17.24 27.84 24.75
C VAL A 114 -17.90 28.66 23.65
N ASP A 115 -17.68 29.98 23.66
CA ASP A 115 -18.24 30.89 22.67
C ASP A 115 -17.53 30.79 21.30
N PRO A 116 -18.27 30.59 20.20
CA PRO A 116 -17.69 30.46 18.86
C PRO A 116 -17.60 31.80 18.11
N PRO A 117 -16.58 31.99 17.26
CA PRO A 117 -16.39 33.20 16.46
C PRO A 117 -17.45 33.37 15.35
N GLN A 118 -17.73 34.64 15.01
CA GLN A 118 -19.00 35.08 14.42
C GLN A 118 -19.08 35.22 12.88
N GLU A 119 -18.01 35.03 12.08
CA GLU A 119 -18.11 35.25 10.61
C GLU A 119 -17.68 34.04 9.74
N ILE A 120 -18.31 33.92 8.54
CA ILE A 120 -18.42 32.69 7.71
C ILE A 120 -18.28 33.00 6.20
N PRO A 121 -17.64 32.13 5.40
CA PRO A 121 -17.77 32.14 3.94
C PRO A 121 -19.09 31.51 3.44
N THR A 122 -19.57 31.97 2.29
CA THR A 122 -20.97 31.88 1.83
C THR A 122 -21.38 30.59 1.09
N LYS A 123 -20.56 29.53 1.00
CA LYS A 123 -20.96 28.28 0.28
C LYS A 123 -20.57 26.98 0.99
N ALA A 124 -21.54 26.06 1.08
CA ALA A 124 -21.39 24.74 1.69
C ALA A 124 -20.87 23.67 0.70
N PRO A 125 -20.09 22.66 1.16
CA PRO A 125 -19.61 21.55 0.32
C PRO A 125 -20.67 20.51 -0.06
N GLN A 126 -20.44 19.88 -1.21
CA GLN A 126 -21.37 19.02 -1.95
C GLN A 126 -21.64 17.60 -1.37
N GLY A 127 -21.23 17.30 -0.14
CA GLY A 127 -21.36 15.97 0.49
C GLY A 127 -22.64 15.71 1.30
N LEU A 128 -23.63 16.60 1.22
CA LEU A 128 -24.70 16.73 2.23
C LEU A 128 -26.12 16.46 1.69
N GLN A 129 -26.27 15.66 0.63
CA GLN A 129 -27.57 15.37 -0.02
C GLN A 129 -28.31 14.10 0.48
N GLY A 130 -27.86 13.51 1.59
CA GLY A 130 -28.52 12.32 2.18
C GLY A 130 -28.31 11.00 1.42
N VAL A 131 -28.95 9.93 1.89
CA VAL A 131 -28.74 8.58 1.35
C VAL A 131 -29.25 8.43 -0.07
N GLU A 132 -30.47 8.90 -0.34
CA GLU A 132 -31.08 8.81 -1.68
C GLU A 132 -30.38 9.72 -2.69
N GLY A 133 -29.93 10.91 -2.28
CA GLY A 133 -29.12 11.78 -3.13
C GLY A 133 -27.79 11.15 -3.54
N ILE A 134 -27.09 10.49 -2.59
CA ILE A 134 -25.85 9.76 -2.90
C ILE A 134 -26.12 8.54 -3.79
N LYS A 135 -27.22 7.81 -3.59
CA LYS A 135 -27.62 6.70 -4.48
C LYS A 135 -27.88 7.20 -5.89
N ALA A 136 -28.75 8.20 -6.05
CA ALA A 136 -29.08 8.79 -7.35
C ALA A 136 -27.83 9.29 -8.08
N LYS A 137 -26.91 9.99 -7.37
CA LYS A 137 -25.63 10.44 -7.93
C LYS A 137 -24.76 9.27 -8.40
N ARG A 138 -24.65 8.19 -7.60
CA ARG A 138 -23.87 7.00 -7.98
C ARG A 138 -24.48 6.28 -9.17
N THR A 139 -25.79 6.14 -9.22
CA THR A 139 -26.52 5.56 -10.36
C THR A 139 -26.27 6.40 -11.61
N ALA A 140 -26.47 7.71 -11.54
CA ALA A 140 -26.23 8.61 -12.66
C ALA A 140 -24.77 8.57 -13.16
N ALA A 141 -23.79 8.51 -12.25
CA ALA A 141 -22.38 8.38 -12.63
C ALA A 141 -22.08 7.03 -13.30
N LEU A 142 -22.65 5.93 -12.81
CA LEU A 142 -22.51 4.61 -13.43
C LEU A 142 -23.16 4.57 -14.81
N ASP A 143 -24.38 5.09 -14.95
CA ASP A 143 -25.10 5.15 -16.22
C ASP A 143 -24.32 5.98 -17.25
N TYR A 144 -23.79 7.13 -16.83
CA TYR A 144 -22.91 7.97 -17.63
C TYR A 144 -21.70 7.19 -18.15
N TYR A 145 -20.91 6.55 -17.27
CA TYR A 145 -19.72 5.82 -17.69
C TYR A 145 -20.03 4.55 -18.50
N CYS A 146 -21.18 3.91 -18.27
CA CYS A 146 -21.67 2.81 -19.11
C CYS A 146 -21.97 3.30 -20.53
N ALA A 147 -22.64 4.45 -20.69
CA ALA A 147 -22.88 5.06 -21.99
C ALA A 147 -21.57 5.48 -22.67
N ARG A 148 -20.63 6.10 -21.93
CA ARG A 148 -19.31 6.47 -22.45
C ARG A 148 -18.52 5.26 -22.93
N LYS A 149 -18.54 4.14 -22.18
CA LYS A 149 -17.89 2.89 -22.59
C LYS A 149 -18.33 2.43 -23.98
N VAL A 150 -19.65 2.46 -24.25
CA VAL A 150 -20.22 2.07 -25.55
C VAL A 150 -19.80 3.06 -26.62
N ALA A 151 -19.93 4.36 -26.35
CA ALA A 151 -19.56 5.41 -27.31
C ALA A 151 -18.08 5.36 -27.72
N LEU A 152 -17.19 4.99 -26.81
CA LEU A 152 -15.74 4.92 -27.04
C LEU A 152 -15.28 3.61 -27.69
N GLN A 153 -16.16 2.61 -27.87
CA GLN A 153 -15.73 1.26 -28.25
C GLN A 153 -14.97 1.21 -29.58
N LYS A 154 -15.38 1.99 -30.58
CA LYS A 154 -14.71 2.04 -31.89
C LYS A 154 -13.29 2.59 -31.76
N ASP A 155 -13.14 3.69 -31.03
CA ASP A 155 -11.85 4.34 -30.82
C ASP A 155 -10.93 3.51 -29.92
N GLU A 156 -11.50 2.78 -28.96
CA GLU A 156 -10.79 1.84 -28.08
C GLU A 156 -10.15 0.71 -28.91
N LEU A 157 -10.88 0.16 -29.89
CA LEU A 157 -10.36 -0.85 -30.81
C LEU A 157 -9.24 -0.27 -31.68
N ALA A 158 -9.42 0.95 -32.20
CA ALA A 158 -8.41 1.62 -33.02
C ALA A 158 -7.13 1.95 -32.21
N LEU A 159 -7.27 2.37 -30.95
CA LEU A 159 -6.15 2.59 -30.03
C LEU A 159 -5.41 1.28 -29.78
N LYS A 160 -6.12 0.22 -29.38
CA LYS A 160 -5.52 -1.09 -29.10
C LYS A 160 -4.85 -1.70 -30.31
N ALA A 161 -5.36 -1.49 -31.53
CA ALA A 161 -4.72 -1.97 -32.74
C ALA A 161 -3.31 -1.40 -32.94
N LYS A 162 -3.07 -0.15 -32.49
CA LYS A 162 -1.78 0.55 -32.59
C LYS A 162 -0.80 0.21 -31.46
N MET A 163 -1.29 -0.34 -30.35
CA MET A 163 -0.44 -0.71 -29.21
C MET A 163 0.51 -1.86 -29.57
N HIS A 164 1.72 -1.84 -28.98
CA HIS A 164 2.67 -2.94 -29.11
C HIS A 164 2.01 -4.27 -28.69
N PRO A 165 2.24 -5.40 -29.40
CA PRO A 165 1.54 -6.67 -29.13
C PRO A 165 1.63 -7.15 -27.67
N ASP A 166 2.78 -6.96 -27.03
CA ASP A 166 3.01 -7.36 -25.64
C ASP A 166 2.17 -6.55 -24.66
N VAL A 167 2.14 -5.22 -24.83
CA VAL A 167 1.32 -4.31 -24.01
C VAL A 167 -0.16 -4.57 -24.25
N ARG A 168 -0.53 -4.66 -25.54
CA ARG A 168 -1.88 -4.97 -25.97
C ARG A 168 -2.40 -6.24 -25.30
N GLY A 169 -1.61 -7.31 -25.26
CA GLY A 169 -2.00 -8.58 -24.64
C GLY A 169 -2.45 -8.43 -23.19
N VAL A 170 -1.68 -7.71 -22.37
CA VAL A 170 -2.00 -7.48 -20.95
C VAL A 170 -3.17 -6.50 -20.79
N MET A 171 -3.23 -5.47 -21.63
CA MET A 171 -4.21 -4.38 -21.50
C MET A 171 -5.54 -4.66 -22.22
N GLN A 172 -5.63 -5.72 -23.03
CA GLN A 172 -6.83 -6.08 -23.81
C GLN A 172 -8.15 -6.02 -23.03
N PRO A 173 -8.26 -6.56 -21.80
CA PRO A 173 -9.53 -6.57 -21.07
C PRO A 173 -9.98 -5.20 -20.52
N LYS A 174 -9.13 -4.17 -20.61
CA LYS A 174 -9.34 -2.86 -19.98
C LYS A 174 -9.95 -1.87 -20.97
N ASN A 175 -10.77 -0.93 -20.51
CA ASN A 175 -11.30 0.16 -21.35
C ASN A 175 -10.43 1.41 -21.10
N LEU A 176 -9.36 1.57 -21.88
CA LEU A 176 -8.32 2.57 -21.65
C LEU A 176 -8.84 3.99 -21.90
N LEU A 177 -9.60 4.23 -22.97
CA LEU A 177 -10.16 5.55 -23.26
C LEU A 177 -11.21 5.97 -22.23
N LEU A 178 -12.02 5.03 -21.76
CA LEU A 178 -12.93 5.28 -20.64
C LEU A 178 -12.14 5.64 -19.38
N PHE A 179 -11.06 4.90 -19.10
CA PHE A 179 -10.18 5.20 -17.97
C PHE A 179 -9.56 6.59 -18.10
N LYS A 180 -9.15 7.01 -19.30
CA LYS A 180 -8.66 8.37 -19.58
C LYS A 180 -9.69 9.44 -19.22
N GLU A 181 -10.95 9.26 -19.62
CA GLU A 181 -12.03 10.18 -19.25
C GLU A 181 -12.25 10.19 -17.73
N MET A 182 -12.24 9.03 -17.09
CA MET A 182 -12.36 8.93 -15.63
C MET A 182 -11.22 9.62 -14.89
N LEU A 183 -9.98 9.55 -15.39
CA LEU A 183 -8.83 10.25 -14.82
C LEU A 183 -9.04 11.77 -14.87
N ARG A 184 -9.49 12.29 -16.01
CA ARG A 184 -9.82 13.72 -16.17
C ARG A 184 -10.96 14.14 -15.24
N ASP A 185 -12.04 13.38 -15.23
CA ASP A 185 -13.23 13.67 -14.43
C ASP A 185 -12.95 13.60 -12.91
N ALA A 186 -11.94 12.80 -12.51
CA ALA A 186 -11.42 12.73 -11.15
C ALA A 186 -10.30 13.76 -10.84
N CYS A 187 -9.93 14.62 -11.81
CA CYS A 187 -8.83 15.57 -11.72
C CYS A 187 -7.50 14.91 -11.30
N VAL A 188 -7.22 13.71 -11.82
CA VAL A 188 -5.89 13.11 -11.71
C VAL A 188 -4.93 13.96 -12.53
N GLY A 189 -3.89 14.46 -11.86
CA GLY A 189 -2.90 15.40 -12.39
C GLY A 189 -1.59 14.71 -12.70
N ASP A 190 -1.68 13.47 -13.16
CA ASP A 190 -0.57 12.70 -13.72
C ASP A 190 -0.84 12.60 -15.23
N ASP A 191 -0.15 13.44 -15.99
CA ASP A 191 -0.36 13.56 -17.44
C ASP A 191 0.24 12.37 -18.22
N ASN A 192 1.19 11.65 -17.59
CA ASN A 192 1.91 10.53 -18.20
C ASN A 192 1.21 9.19 -17.97
N LEU A 193 0.39 9.06 -16.92
CA LEU A 193 -0.28 7.80 -16.56
C LEU A 193 -1.01 7.13 -17.73
N PHE A 194 -1.74 7.91 -18.53
CA PHE A 194 -2.45 7.33 -19.68
C PHE A 194 -1.48 6.81 -20.75
N HIS A 195 -0.37 7.52 -20.98
CA HIS A 195 0.68 7.08 -21.88
C HIS A 195 1.26 5.74 -21.42
N ASP A 196 1.62 5.60 -20.14
CA ASP A 196 2.20 4.37 -19.58
C ASP A 196 1.25 3.15 -19.68
N PHE A 197 -0.06 3.38 -19.58
CA PHE A 197 -1.05 2.33 -19.84
C PHE A 197 -1.07 1.87 -21.30
N THR A 198 -0.63 2.70 -22.24
CA THR A 198 -0.63 2.42 -23.69
C THR A 198 0.73 1.98 -24.24
N SER A 199 1.84 2.38 -23.61
CA SER A 199 3.22 2.06 -24.00
C SER A 199 3.84 0.98 -23.10
N GLY A 200 3.33 0.81 -21.87
CA GLY A 200 3.86 -0.09 -20.85
C GLY A 200 4.74 0.65 -19.83
N PHE A 201 4.88 0.07 -18.64
CA PHE A 201 5.62 0.65 -17.53
C PHE A 201 7.08 0.21 -17.53
N ARG A 202 7.99 1.16 -17.30
CA ARG A 202 9.43 0.90 -17.19
C ARG A 202 9.75 0.13 -15.91
N ILE A 203 10.74 -0.75 -15.98
CA ILE A 203 11.33 -1.45 -14.82
C ILE A 203 12.83 -1.15 -14.66
N THR A 204 13.39 -0.36 -15.57
CA THR A 204 14.77 0.16 -15.52
C THR A 204 14.80 1.63 -15.89
N GLY A 205 15.85 2.34 -15.48
CA GLY A 205 16.04 3.75 -15.82
C GLY A 205 15.30 4.70 -14.88
N GLU A 206 15.09 5.92 -15.33
CA GLU A 206 14.43 6.96 -14.54
C GLU A 206 12.91 6.85 -14.67
N LEU A 207 12.21 6.88 -13.52
CA LEU A 207 10.75 6.91 -13.47
C LEU A 207 10.28 8.36 -13.42
N GLU A 208 9.41 8.72 -14.37
CA GLU A 208 8.78 10.03 -14.43
C GLU A 208 7.91 10.29 -13.18
N PRO A 209 8.00 11.48 -12.56
CA PRO A 209 7.17 11.81 -11.41
C PRO A 209 5.70 11.96 -11.81
N SER A 210 4.79 11.42 -10.99
CA SER A 210 3.34 11.59 -11.15
C SER A 210 2.84 12.96 -10.72
N GLY A 211 3.61 13.68 -9.89
CA GLY A 211 3.21 14.93 -9.24
C GLY A 211 2.19 14.74 -8.11
N LYS A 212 1.87 13.49 -7.75
CA LYS A 212 0.86 13.16 -6.73
C LYS A 212 1.44 12.90 -5.36
N PHE A 213 2.74 12.63 -5.27
CA PHE A 213 3.37 12.19 -4.05
C PHE A 213 4.48 13.16 -3.63
N PRO A 214 4.86 13.16 -2.34
CA PRO A 214 5.99 13.97 -1.90
C PRO A 214 7.27 13.64 -2.71
N PRO A 215 8.04 14.66 -3.13
CA PRO A 215 9.25 14.44 -3.91
C PRO A 215 10.27 13.65 -3.08
N LYS A 216 10.98 12.75 -3.75
CA LYS A 216 12.08 11.96 -3.20
C LYS A 216 13.13 11.81 -4.27
N CYS A 217 14.38 12.11 -3.97
CA CYS A 217 15.47 11.84 -4.91
C CYS A 217 16.20 10.57 -4.48
N LYS A 218 16.03 9.49 -5.25
CA LYS A 218 16.89 8.31 -5.15
C LYS A 218 17.44 8.01 -6.54
N VAL A 219 18.72 8.27 -6.73
CA VAL A 219 19.43 8.02 -8.00
C VAL A 219 19.76 6.53 -8.13
N ALA A 220 19.68 6.02 -9.35
CA ALA A 220 20.14 4.68 -9.71
C ALA A 220 21.61 4.46 -9.31
N ALA A 221 21.90 3.31 -8.71
CA ALA A 221 23.25 2.91 -8.33
C ALA A 221 24.03 2.26 -9.48
N LEU A 222 23.34 1.88 -10.56
CA LEU A 222 23.91 1.23 -11.74
C LEU A 222 23.25 1.78 -13.00
N SER A 223 24.02 2.05 -14.06
CA SER A 223 23.44 2.47 -15.34
C SER A 223 22.79 1.29 -16.07
N VAL A 224 21.77 1.55 -16.90
CA VAL A 224 21.14 0.52 -17.74
C VAL A 224 22.14 -0.14 -18.69
N ALA A 225 23.06 0.65 -19.24
CA ALA A 225 24.11 0.16 -20.13
C ALA A 225 25.09 -0.78 -19.41
N ASP A 226 25.47 -0.47 -18.17
CA ASP A 226 26.35 -1.34 -17.39
C ASP A 226 25.64 -2.62 -16.93
N LEU A 227 24.34 -2.54 -16.58
CA LEU A 227 23.55 -3.73 -16.28
C LEU A 227 23.54 -4.70 -17.48
N ARG A 228 23.34 -4.21 -18.71
CA ARG A 228 23.39 -5.05 -19.92
C ARG A 228 24.72 -5.80 -20.07
N LYS A 229 25.85 -5.17 -19.74
CA LYS A 229 27.17 -5.84 -19.79
C LYS A 229 27.27 -7.02 -18.82
N THR A 230 26.49 -7.04 -17.74
CA THR A 230 26.46 -8.15 -16.77
C THR A 230 25.63 -9.36 -17.23
N ALA A 231 24.80 -9.20 -18.27
CA ALA A 231 23.87 -10.22 -18.77
C ALA A 231 24.54 -11.58 -18.98
N LYS A 232 25.71 -11.62 -19.65
CA LYS A 232 26.44 -12.87 -19.92
C LYS A 232 26.72 -13.66 -18.63
N TRP A 233 27.14 -12.99 -17.57
CA TRP A 233 27.44 -13.62 -16.28
C TRP A 233 26.17 -14.02 -15.53
N ALA A 234 25.15 -13.14 -15.50
CA ALA A 234 23.89 -13.40 -14.82
C ALA A 234 23.20 -14.67 -15.34
N LYS A 235 23.23 -14.89 -16.66
CA LYS A 235 22.66 -16.10 -17.31
C LYS A 235 23.26 -17.41 -16.82
N HIS A 236 24.57 -17.46 -16.60
CA HIS A 236 25.23 -18.67 -16.12
C HIS A 236 25.00 -18.92 -14.62
N LEU A 237 24.80 -17.85 -13.85
CA LEU A 237 24.65 -17.95 -12.39
C LEU A 237 23.21 -18.22 -11.94
N VAL A 238 22.21 -17.73 -12.69
CA VAL A 238 20.80 -17.78 -12.28
C VAL A 238 20.27 -19.18 -12.07
N ALA A 239 20.78 -20.17 -12.83
CA ALA A 239 20.39 -21.57 -12.64
C ALA A 239 20.75 -22.08 -11.23
N SER A 240 21.96 -21.77 -10.76
CA SER A 240 22.40 -22.11 -9.40
C SER A 240 21.55 -21.40 -8.35
N SER A 241 21.18 -20.14 -8.59
CA SER A 241 20.34 -19.35 -7.69
C SER A 241 18.93 -19.91 -7.57
N CYS A 242 18.32 -20.34 -8.68
CA CYS A 242 17.01 -21.01 -8.68
C CYS A 242 17.05 -22.29 -7.83
N ARG A 243 18.08 -23.14 -8.03
CA ARG A 243 18.27 -24.37 -7.23
C ARG A 243 18.42 -24.06 -5.75
N ARG A 244 19.20 -23.03 -5.38
CA ARG A 244 19.36 -22.61 -3.97
C ARG A 244 18.06 -22.12 -3.33
N ALA A 245 17.16 -21.50 -4.10
CA ALA A 245 15.87 -21.02 -3.59
C ALA A 245 14.80 -22.13 -3.53
N ALA A 246 14.93 -23.19 -4.33
CA ALA A 246 13.99 -24.30 -4.37
C ALA A 246 14.27 -25.41 -3.33
N LYS A 247 14.65 -25.04 -2.10
CA LYS A 247 14.94 -26.02 -1.01
C LYS A 247 13.70 -26.84 -0.65
N ASP A 248 12.55 -26.18 -0.60
CA ASP A 248 11.26 -26.82 -0.41
C ASP A 248 10.67 -27.16 -1.78
N LYS A 249 10.62 -28.46 -2.10
CA LYS A 249 10.09 -28.95 -3.38
C LYS A 249 8.60 -28.64 -3.54
N ALA A 250 7.81 -28.62 -2.47
CA ALA A 250 6.38 -28.31 -2.57
C ALA A 250 6.18 -26.82 -2.91
N VAL A 251 6.97 -25.93 -2.29
CA VAL A 251 6.98 -24.51 -2.61
C VAL A 251 7.43 -24.26 -4.05
N ALA A 252 8.50 -24.91 -4.48
CA ALA A 252 9.01 -24.76 -5.84
C ALA A 252 8.01 -25.28 -6.90
N LYS A 253 7.34 -26.41 -6.64
CA LYS A 253 6.23 -26.89 -7.49
C LYS A 253 5.07 -25.91 -7.56
N ALA A 254 4.71 -25.27 -6.44
CA ALA A 254 3.67 -24.25 -6.43
C ALA A 254 4.06 -23.01 -7.26
N VAL A 255 5.32 -22.57 -7.20
CA VAL A 255 5.84 -21.47 -8.04
C VAL A 255 5.84 -21.84 -9.52
N TRP A 256 6.27 -23.05 -9.87
CA TRP A 256 6.22 -23.55 -11.24
C TRP A 256 4.78 -23.54 -11.78
N LYS A 257 3.85 -24.12 -11.02
CA LYS A 257 2.42 -24.11 -11.35
C LYS A 257 1.87 -22.71 -11.51
N GLU A 258 2.15 -21.81 -10.57
CA GLU A 258 1.71 -20.40 -10.66
C GLU A 258 2.27 -19.72 -11.92
N SER A 259 3.51 -20.03 -12.32
CA SER A 259 4.11 -19.48 -13.54
C SER A 259 3.35 -19.92 -14.79
N LEU A 260 2.97 -21.20 -14.87
CA LEU A 260 2.13 -21.71 -15.96
C LEU A 260 0.71 -21.11 -15.95
N ASP A 261 0.11 -20.93 -14.78
CA ASP A 261 -1.18 -20.25 -14.64
C ASP A 261 -1.10 -18.78 -15.13
N GLN A 262 0.05 -18.12 -14.92
CA GLN A 262 0.29 -16.76 -15.42
C GLN A 262 0.55 -16.72 -16.93
N VAL A 263 1.08 -17.79 -17.54
CA VAL A 263 1.12 -17.94 -19.01
C VAL A 263 -0.30 -18.00 -19.58
N GLN A 264 -1.19 -18.81 -18.99
CA GLN A 264 -2.58 -18.91 -19.44
C GLN A 264 -3.34 -17.57 -19.34
N ARG A 265 -2.97 -16.72 -18.39
CA ARG A 265 -3.54 -15.37 -18.21
C ARG A 265 -2.95 -14.32 -19.16
N GLY A 266 -1.93 -14.67 -19.94
CA GLY A 266 -1.22 -13.73 -20.82
C GLY A 266 -0.28 -12.77 -20.09
N TRP A 267 0.09 -13.06 -18.84
CA TRP A 267 1.04 -12.22 -18.07
C TRP A 267 2.49 -12.66 -18.25
N LEU A 268 2.71 -13.93 -18.55
CA LEU A 268 4.01 -14.50 -18.89
C LEU A 268 3.96 -15.14 -20.29
N ARG A 269 5.12 -15.26 -20.92
CA ARG A 269 5.32 -16.02 -22.15
C ARG A 269 6.43 -17.05 -21.96
N GLY A 270 6.19 -18.29 -22.38
CA GLY A 270 7.08 -19.43 -22.17
C GLY A 270 6.29 -20.68 -21.76
N PRO A 271 6.95 -21.69 -21.15
CA PRO A 271 8.36 -21.74 -20.79
C PRO A 271 9.29 -21.84 -22.02
N PHE A 272 10.49 -21.30 -21.89
CA PHE A 272 11.55 -21.33 -22.90
C PHE A 272 12.86 -21.86 -22.30
N SER A 273 13.70 -22.44 -23.14
CA SER A 273 15.11 -22.67 -22.86
C SER A 273 15.92 -21.39 -22.98
N SER A 274 17.16 -21.39 -22.47
CA SER A 274 18.06 -20.24 -22.57
C SER A 274 18.35 -19.85 -24.03
N SER A 275 18.51 -20.83 -24.92
CA SER A 275 18.80 -20.58 -26.34
C SER A 275 17.57 -20.00 -27.08
N GLU A 276 16.36 -20.41 -26.69
CA GLU A 276 15.14 -19.79 -27.21
C GLU A 276 15.00 -18.34 -26.76
N ILE A 277 15.38 -17.99 -25.53
CA ILE A 277 15.42 -16.58 -25.11
C ILE A 277 16.50 -15.82 -25.88
N ASP A 278 17.71 -16.38 -26.06
CA ASP A 278 18.78 -15.76 -26.85
C ASP A 278 18.31 -15.46 -28.29
N ALA A 279 17.58 -16.39 -28.93
CA ALA A 279 17.01 -16.18 -30.26
C ALA A 279 15.94 -15.07 -30.31
N ARG A 280 15.25 -14.81 -29.19
CA ARG A 280 14.13 -13.87 -29.13
C ARG A 280 14.54 -12.46 -28.70
N LEU A 281 15.52 -12.33 -27.82
CA LEU A 281 15.93 -11.08 -27.19
C LEU A 281 17.38 -10.70 -27.50
N GLY A 282 18.12 -11.55 -28.21
CA GLY A 282 19.56 -11.44 -28.35
C GLY A 282 20.29 -11.94 -27.10
N PRO A 283 21.63 -11.85 -27.04
CA PRO A 283 22.41 -12.45 -25.96
C PRO A 283 22.50 -11.61 -24.67
N GLU A 284 21.95 -10.39 -24.65
CA GLU A 284 22.14 -9.40 -23.57
C GLU A 284 20.91 -9.25 -22.65
N TRP A 285 20.27 -10.36 -22.30
CA TRP A 285 19.19 -10.38 -21.30
C TRP A 285 19.67 -10.78 -19.91
N VAL A 286 19.00 -10.26 -18.90
CA VAL A 286 19.20 -10.58 -17.48
C VAL A 286 17.92 -11.24 -16.98
N ALA A 287 18.06 -12.40 -16.31
CA ALA A 287 16.92 -13.06 -15.69
C ALA A 287 16.92 -12.92 -14.18
N SER A 288 15.74 -12.68 -13.63
CA SER A 288 15.47 -12.77 -12.21
C SER A 288 15.03 -14.18 -11.82
N LYS A 289 15.65 -14.70 -10.78
CA LYS A 289 15.18 -15.90 -10.10
C LYS A 289 13.76 -15.68 -9.57
N ARG A 290 12.83 -16.57 -9.91
CA ARG A 290 11.51 -16.63 -9.29
C ARG A 290 11.48 -17.66 -8.18
N PHE A 291 11.04 -17.27 -6.99
CA PHE A 291 11.02 -18.13 -5.81
C PHE A 291 9.74 -17.96 -5.00
N GLY A 292 9.45 -18.91 -4.13
CA GLY A 292 8.22 -18.92 -3.35
C GLY A 292 8.43 -18.43 -1.93
N ILE A 293 7.52 -17.61 -1.42
CA ILE A 293 7.43 -17.27 0.00
C ILE A 293 6.11 -17.79 0.58
N ILE A 294 6.17 -18.32 1.80
CA ILE A 294 5.00 -18.77 2.55
C ILE A 294 4.46 -17.58 3.33
N GLN A 295 3.25 -17.12 2.97
CA GLN A 295 2.56 -16.01 3.63
C GLN A 295 1.22 -16.49 4.17
N GLY A 296 1.26 -16.94 5.44
CA GLY A 296 0.14 -17.67 6.04
C GLY A 296 -0.03 -19.02 5.36
N GLU A 297 -1.24 -19.30 4.87
CA GLU A 297 -1.57 -20.55 4.16
C GLU A 297 -1.28 -20.50 2.65
N LYS A 298 -0.84 -19.35 2.13
CA LYS A 298 -0.61 -19.15 0.69
C LYS A 298 0.88 -19.13 0.37
N ILE A 299 1.25 -19.82 -0.70
CA ILE A 299 2.56 -19.65 -1.34
C ILE A 299 2.40 -18.56 -2.40
N ARG A 300 3.30 -17.58 -2.42
CA ARG A 300 3.33 -16.54 -3.46
C ARG A 300 4.66 -16.60 -4.20
N ALA A 301 4.60 -16.61 -5.52
CA ALA A 301 5.79 -16.43 -6.33
C ALA A 301 6.28 -14.97 -6.29
N VAL A 302 7.58 -14.80 -6.08
CA VAL A 302 8.29 -13.53 -6.01
C VAL A 302 9.41 -13.53 -7.04
N ASP A 303 9.58 -12.39 -7.71
CA ASP A 303 10.60 -12.17 -8.73
C ASP A 303 11.78 -11.41 -8.10
N ASP A 304 12.97 -12.01 -8.01
CA ASP A 304 14.14 -11.37 -7.40
C ASP A 304 14.87 -10.45 -8.39
N LEU A 305 14.39 -9.21 -8.54
CA LEU A 305 14.99 -8.19 -9.40
C LEU A 305 16.21 -7.51 -8.74
N SER A 306 16.54 -7.87 -7.50
CA SER A 306 17.68 -7.32 -6.77
C SER A 306 18.95 -8.16 -6.95
N GLU A 307 18.85 -9.49 -7.04
CA GLU A 307 20.02 -10.39 -7.14
C GLU A 307 20.99 -10.02 -8.28
N TYR A 308 20.44 -9.62 -9.43
CA TYR A 308 21.22 -9.17 -10.60
C TYR A 308 21.01 -7.69 -10.90
N MET A 309 20.73 -6.89 -9.86
CA MET A 309 20.83 -5.42 -9.89
C MET A 309 19.86 -4.69 -10.84
N ILE A 310 18.79 -5.33 -11.33
CA ILE A 310 17.75 -4.66 -12.14
C ILE A 310 17.17 -3.49 -11.36
N ASN A 311 16.76 -3.73 -10.11
CA ASN A 311 16.25 -2.71 -9.20
C ASN A 311 17.24 -1.58 -8.89
N SER A 312 18.54 -1.81 -9.07
CA SER A 312 19.58 -0.80 -8.86
C SER A 312 19.72 0.18 -10.02
N THR A 313 19.07 -0.10 -11.16
CA THR A 313 19.02 0.81 -12.32
C THR A 313 17.86 1.80 -12.27
N VAL A 314 16.99 1.68 -11.27
CA VAL A 314 15.80 2.52 -11.14
C VAL A 314 16.13 3.79 -10.35
N SER A 315 15.87 4.95 -10.95
CA SER A 315 15.81 6.22 -10.22
C SER A 315 14.37 6.53 -9.84
N GLU A 316 14.14 6.85 -8.57
CA GLU A 316 12.83 7.22 -8.03
C GLU A 316 12.82 8.73 -7.75
N SER A 317 11.75 9.40 -8.20
CA SER A 317 11.52 10.85 -8.07
C SER A 317 10.48 11.20 -6.99
N GLU A 318 9.74 10.20 -6.51
CA GLU A 318 8.65 10.36 -5.55
C GLU A 318 8.65 9.29 -4.46
N LYS A 319 7.99 9.59 -3.34
CA LYS A 319 7.74 8.64 -2.26
C LYS A 319 6.25 8.40 -2.13
N ILE A 320 5.80 7.20 -2.48
CA ILE A 320 4.43 6.78 -2.17
C ILE A 320 4.22 6.83 -0.65
N VAL A 321 3.31 7.70 -0.23
CA VAL A 321 2.79 7.78 1.13
C VAL A 321 1.34 7.33 1.07
N LEU A 322 1.03 6.26 1.79
CA LEU A 322 -0.34 5.76 1.92
C LEU A 322 -0.94 6.25 3.23
N ASP A 323 -2.22 6.61 3.19
CA ASP A 323 -2.99 6.87 4.39
C ASP A 323 -3.03 5.61 5.27
N GLY A 324 -2.83 5.80 6.57
CA GLY A 324 -2.80 4.76 7.58
C GLY A 324 -4.14 4.54 8.27
N VAL A 325 -4.08 3.84 9.40
CA VAL A 325 -5.28 3.58 10.23
C VAL A 325 -5.79 4.86 10.88
N ASP A 326 -4.92 5.83 11.14
CA ASP A 326 -5.26 7.07 11.82
C ASP A 326 -6.18 7.95 10.97
N GLU A 327 -5.95 8.02 9.67
CA GLU A 327 -6.82 8.72 8.72
C GLU A 327 -8.19 8.04 8.64
N ILE A 328 -8.23 6.70 8.61
CA ILE A 328 -9.48 5.93 8.64
C ILE A 328 -10.26 6.22 9.93
N LEU A 329 -9.57 6.21 11.08
CA LEU A 329 -10.15 6.52 12.38
C LEU A 329 -10.62 7.98 12.47
N ALA A 330 -9.87 8.92 11.90
CA ALA A 330 -10.23 10.33 11.84
C ALA A 330 -11.51 10.53 11.02
N VAL A 331 -11.62 9.89 9.86
CA VAL A 331 -12.83 9.89 9.02
C VAL A 331 -14.01 9.26 9.77
N ALA A 332 -13.80 8.09 10.39
CA ALA A 332 -14.85 7.41 11.15
C ALA A 332 -15.32 8.24 12.35
N ARG A 333 -14.40 8.86 13.09
CA ARG A 333 -14.68 9.76 14.21
C ARG A 333 -15.42 11.01 13.73
N PHE A 334 -15.02 11.58 12.60
CA PHE A 334 -15.71 12.72 12.01
C PHE A 334 -17.17 12.37 11.72
N PHE A 335 -17.44 11.28 10.99
CA PHE A 335 -18.81 10.85 10.71
C PHE A 335 -19.58 10.42 11.97
N GLY A 336 -18.92 9.83 12.97
CA GLY A 336 -19.54 9.49 14.24
C GLY A 336 -19.93 10.72 15.06
N GLY A 337 -19.03 11.72 15.15
CA GLY A 337 -19.23 12.94 15.92
C GLY A 337 -20.14 13.96 15.23
N ALA A 338 -20.03 14.11 13.91
CA ALA A 338 -20.89 14.99 13.11
C ALA A 338 -22.35 14.54 13.07
N THR A 339 -22.72 13.44 13.72
CA THR A 339 -24.03 12.82 13.55
C THR A 339 -24.63 12.31 14.86
N ALA A 340 -24.11 12.81 15.98
CA ALA A 340 -24.83 12.78 17.24
C ALA A 340 -26.21 13.42 17.04
N GLY A 341 -27.27 12.74 17.50
CA GLY A 341 -28.65 13.16 17.25
C GLY A 341 -28.89 14.60 17.69
N GLY A 342 -29.56 15.39 16.84
CA GLY A 342 -29.90 16.78 17.14
C GLY A 342 -28.85 17.82 16.74
N VAL A 343 -27.67 17.42 16.24
CA VAL A 343 -26.67 18.38 15.72
C VAL A 343 -27.05 18.80 14.30
N PRO A 344 -27.34 20.09 14.02
CA PRO A 344 -27.79 20.55 12.71
C PRO A 344 -26.66 20.86 11.73
N GLU A 345 -25.43 21.00 12.23
CA GLU A 345 -24.27 21.43 11.46
C GLU A 345 -23.01 20.65 11.87
N PHE A 346 -22.13 20.34 10.92
CA PHE A 346 -20.80 19.82 11.22
C PHE A 346 -19.76 20.95 11.22
N LYS A 347 -18.62 20.72 11.89
CA LYS A 347 -17.48 21.64 11.95
C LYS A 347 -16.17 20.84 11.84
N ILE A 348 -15.26 21.25 10.96
CA ILE A 348 -13.94 20.63 10.73
C ILE A 348 -12.88 21.73 10.82
N PRO A 349 -11.91 21.65 11.75
CA PRO A 349 -10.80 22.59 11.81
C PRO A 349 -9.87 22.39 10.60
N ALA A 350 -9.40 23.48 10.01
CA ALA A 350 -8.45 23.51 8.91
C ALA A 350 -7.03 23.82 9.41
N PRO A 351 -5.98 23.49 8.64
CA PRO A 351 -4.59 23.68 9.05
C PRO A 351 -4.19 25.14 9.32
N ASP A 352 -4.87 26.10 8.68
CA ASP A 352 -4.68 27.53 8.86
C ASP A 352 -5.40 28.09 10.11
N GLY A 353 -6.02 27.22 10.90
CA GLY A 353 -6.82 27.59 12.07
C GLY A 353 -8.26 27.99 11.74
N SER A 354 -8.65 28.03 10.46
CA SER A 354 -10.05 28.25 10.06
C SER A 354 -10.91 27.01 10.36
N VAL A 355 -12.23 27.15 10.29
CA VAL A 355 -13.16 26.04 10.52
C VAL A 355 -14.13 25.94 9.37
N PHE A 356 -14.14 24.77 8.73
CA PHE A 356 -15.08 24.40 7.70
C PHE A 356 -16.36 23.85 8.32
N ARG A 357 -17.49 24.53 8.09
CA ARG A 357 -18.79 24.13 8.63
C ARG A 357 -19.85 24.03 7.54
N GLY A 358 -20.89 23.27 7.82
CA GLY A 358 -22.04 23.16 6.93
C GLY A 358 -23.22 22.47 7.57
N ARG A 359 -24.40 22.66 6.99
CA ARG A 359 -25.64 22.06 7.47
C ARG A 359 -25.69 20.58 7.17
N LEU A 360 -25.98 19.76 8.18
CA LEU A 360 -26.16 18.33 8.01
C LEU A 360 -27.50 18.03 7.35
N HIS A 361 -27.50 17.11 6.38
CA HIS A 361 -28.74 16.59 5.81
C HIS A 361 -29.63 15.99 6.90
N ASP A 362 -30.95 16.01 6.69
CA ASP A 362 -31.92 15.43 7.63
C ASP A 362 -31.61 13.96 7.97
N ASP A 363 -31.10 13.19 7.01
CA ASP A 363 -30.69 11.80 7.25
C ASP A 363 -29.59 11.68 8.32
N PHE A 364 -28.58 12.57 8.28
CA PHE A 364 -27.51 12.59 9.28
C PHE A 364 -28.02 13.05 10.65
N ARG A 365 -28.90 14.07 10.67
CA ARG A 365 -29.54 14.57 11.90
C ARG A 365 -30.41 13.54 12.61
N LYS A 366 -31.09 12.68 11.83
CA LYS A 366 -31.94 11.58 12.31
C LYS A 366 -31.14 10.33 12.70
N GLY A 367 -29.80 10.43 12.78
CA GLY A 367 -28.92 9.32 13.21
C GLY A 367 -28.74 8.20 12.18
N ARG A 368 -29.21 8.37 10.93
CA ARG A 368 -29.01 7.37 9.85
C ARG A 368 -27.56 7.30 9.38
N SER A 369 -26.73 8.26 9.78
CA SER A 369 -25.27 8.21 9.67
C SER A 369 -24.63 6.97 10.28
N ARG A 370 -25.23 6.39 11.32
CA ARG A 370 -24.80 5.13 11.94
C ARG A 370 -24.95 3.94 10.98
N LEU A 371 -25.67 4.13 9.87
CA LEU A 371 -25.81 3.17 8.77
C LEU A 371 -24.74 3.36 7.69
N LEU A 372 -23.85 4.35 7.79
CA LEU A 372 -22.73 4.49 6.87
C LEU A 372 -21.88 3.22 6.94
N ARG A 373 -21.76 2.56 5.79
CA ARG A 373 -20.89 1.40 5.63
C ARG A 373 -19.68 1.82 4.82
N GLY A 374 -18.50 1.60 5.38
CA GLY A 374 -17.26 1.61 4.62
C GLY A 374 -17.14 0.35 3.77
N ARG A 375 -16.46 0.45 2.63
CA ARG A 375 -16.02 -0.70 1.85
C ARG A 375 -14.55 -0.51 1.51
N ALA A 376 -13.71 -1.45 1.91
CA ALA A 376 -12.36 -1.56 1.39
C ALA A 376 -12.41 -2.36 0.08
N LEU A 377 -11.68 -1.91 -0.93
CA LEU A 377 -11.50 -2.62 -2.18
C LEU A 377 -10.05 -3.12 -2.23
N ASP A 378 -9.88 -4.40 -2.53
CA ASP A 378 -8.58 -5.01 -2.75
C ASP A 378 -8.46 -5.32 -4.25
N LEU A 379 -7.45 -4.72 -4.91
CA LEU A 379 -7.18 -4.98 -6.31
C LEU A 379 -6.40 -6.29 -6.43
N LYS A 380 -7.08 -7.34 -6.87
CA LYS A 380 -6.45 -8.64 -7.11
C LYS A 380 -5.30 -8.49 -8.11
N SER A 381 -4.11 -8.90 -7.69
CA SER A 381 -2.89 -8.93 -8.53
C SER A 381 -2.59 -7.58 -9.21
N ALA A 382 -2.73 -6.46 -8.48
CA ALA A 382 -2.70 -5.10 -9.02
C ALA A 382 -1.59 -4.84 -10.08
N TYR A 383 -0.33 -5.11 -9.74
CA TYR A 383 0.81 -4.91 -10.65
C TYR A 383 0.76 -5.82 -11.89
N LYS A 384 0.27 -7.06 -11.78
CA LYS A 384 0.11 -7.97 -12.93
C LYS A 384 -0.96 -7.51 -13.92
N GLN A 385 -1.73 -6.50 -13.57
CA GLN A 385 -2.69 -5.89 -14.49
C GLN A 385 -2.06 -4.81 -15.38
N LEU A 386 -0.80 -4.45 -15.15
CA LEU A 386 -0.08 -3.42 -15.89
C LEU A 386 1.01 -4.07 -16.74
N ALA A 387 1.11 -3.64 -18.00
CA ALA A 387 2.09 -4.15 -18.93
C ALA A 387 3.50 -3.61 -18.60
N CYS A 388 4.52 -4.43 -18.81
CA CYS A 388 5.90 -3.98 -18.87
C CYS A 388 6.17 -3.28 -20.21
N HIS A 389 6.99 -2.24 -20.20
CA HIS A 389 7.39 -1.55 -21.43
C HIS A 389 8.24 -2.47 -22.33
N PRO A 390 7.98 -2.54 -23.64
CA PRO A 390 8.69 -3.44 -24.56
C PRO A 390 10.21 -3.25 -24.59
N GLU A 391 10.71 -2.04 -24.33
CA GLU A 391 12.16 -1.77 -24.27
C GLU A 391 12.88 -2.47 -23.12
N ASP A 392 12.15 -2.85 -22.06
CA ASP A 392 12.71 -3.48 -20.87
C ASP A 392 12.56 -5.01 -20.89
N ARG A 393 12.12 -5.60 -22.02
CA ARG A 393 11.96 -7.07 -22.18
C ARG A 393 13.22 -7.86 -21.85
N TRP A 394 14.38 -7.31 -22.17
CA TRP A 394 15.68 -7.92 -21.86
C TRP A 394 15.95 -8.02 -20.34
N ALA A 395 15.29 -7.19 -19.52
CA ALA A 395 15.39 -7.19 -18.06
C ALA A 395 14.15 -7.76 -17.37
N SER A 396 13.13 -8.22 -18.12
CA SER A 396 11.89 -8.80 -17.58
C SER A 396 11.83 -10.33 -17.72
N VAL A 397 12.98 -10.99 -17.89
CA VAL A 397 13.07 -12.46 -17.96
C VAL A 397 13.04 -13.06 -16.56
N LEU A 398 12.25 -14.12 -16.37
CA LEU A 398 12.13 -14.85 -15.11
C LEU A 398 12.67 -16.26 -15.29
N ALA A 399 13.57 -16.68 -14.41
CA ALA A 399 14.09 -18.04 -14.34
C ALA A 399 13.36 -18.83 -13.23
N VAL A 400 12.86 -20.00 -13.58
CA VAL A 400 12.08 -20.85 -12.67
C VAL A 400 12.57 -22.29 -12.76
N LEU A 401 12.79 -22.94 -11.62
CA LEU A 401 13.14 -24.36 -11.59
C LEU A 401 11.87 -25.22 -11.80
N ASP A 402 11.86 -26.00 -12.87
CA ASP A 402 10.96 -27.14 -13.00
C ASP A 402 11.54 -28.30 -12.17
N VAL A 403 10.94 -28.54 -11.01
CA VAL A 403 11.43 -29.56 -10.05
C VAL A 403 11.27 -30.97 -10.59
N ASP A 404 10.28 -31.22 -11.46
CA ASP A 404 10.00 -32.56 -11.95
C ASP A 404 10.96 -32.93 -13.10
N ARG A 405 11.33 -31.96 -13.94
CA ARG A 405 12.34 -32.14 -15.00
C ARG A 405 13.78 -31.85 -14.54
N ASP A 406 13.93 -31.35 -13.32
CA ASP A 406 15.18 -30.87 -12.73
C ASP A 406 15.96 -29.89 -13.63
N CYS A 407 15.24 -29.00 -14.32
CA CYS A 407 15.83 -28.00 -15.22
C CYS A 407 15.28 -26.61 -14.95
N VAL A 408 16.10 -25.59 -15.24
CA VAL A 408 15.67 -24.19 -15.13
C VAL A 408 15.15 -23.73 -16.48
N MET A 409 13.91 -23.26 -16.48
CA MET A 409 13.23 -22.73 -17.65
C MET A 409 12.98 -21.23 -17.47
N PHE A 410 12.81 -20.54 -18.58
CA PHE A 410 12.71 -19.09 -18.62
C PHE A 410 11.34 -18.63 -19.12
N PHE A 411 10.88 -17.49 -18.62
CA PHE A 411 9.65 -16.84 -19.04
C PHE A 411 9.91 -15.36 -19.30
N GLU A 412 9.34 -14.80 -20.36
CA GLU A 412 9.28 -13.35 -20.53
C GLU A 412 8.10 -12.81 -19.71
N SER A 413 8.33 -11.86 -18.80
CA SER A 413 7.25 -11.18 -18.07
C SER A 413 6.69 -10.03 -18.91
N LEU A 414 5.44 -10.19 -19.37
CA LEU A 414 4.71 -9.18 -20.14
C LEU A 414 4.01 -8.17 -19.22
N ALA A 415 3.67 -8.59 -18.00
CA ALA A 415 3.14 -7.72 -16.95
C ALA A 415 4.24 -7.35 -15.93
N LEU A 416 4.01 -6.31 -15.12
CA LEU A 416 4.97 -5.86 -14.12
C LEU A 416 5.33 -7.01 -13.13
N PRO A 417 6.64 -7.23 -12.85
CA PRO A 417 7.09 -8.25 -11.90
C PRO A 417 6.85 -7.81 -10.45
N PHE A 418 6.60 -8.78 -9.56
CA PHE A 418 6.22 -8.46 -8.18
C PHE A 418 7.35 -7.81 -7.38
N GLY A 419 8.60 -8.18 -7.64
CA GLY A 419 9.77 -7.65 -6.94
C GLY A 419 10.46 -6.47 -7.63
N ALA A 420 9.85 -5.88 -8.66
CA ALA A 420 10.35 -4.62 -9.22
C ALA A 420 10.16 -3.47 -8.23
N THR A 421 11.20 -2.65 -8.07
CA THR A 421 11.09 -1.34 -7.40
C THR A 421 9.96 -0.52 -8.04
N SER A 422 9.93 -0.44 -9.37
CA SER A 422 8.92 0.33 -10.12
C SER A 422 7.49 -0.18 -10.01
N SER A 423 7.26 -1.38 -9.44
CA SER A 423 5.91 -1.86 -9.13
C SER A 423 5.33 -1.24 -7.85
N VAL A 424 6.17 -0.56 -7.05
CA VAL A 424 5.83 -0.08 -5.69
C VAL A 424 6.37 1.33 -5.38
N THR A 425 6.77 2.09 -6.39
CA THR A 425 7.37 3.43 -6.25
C THR A 425 6.74 4.44 -7.17
#